data_AF-A0A9W8ZW69-F1
#
_entry.id   AF-A0A9W8ZW69-F1
#
_cell.length_a   1.000
_cell.length_b   1.000
_cell.length_c   1.000
_cell.angle_alpha   90.00
_cell.angle_beta   90.00
_cell.angle_gamma   90.00
#
_symmetry.space_group_name_H-M   'P 1'
#
loop_
_entity.id
_entity.type
_entity.pdbx_description
1 polymer ?
#
loop_
_entity_poly.entity_id
_entity_poly.type
_entity_poly.pdbx_seq_one_letter_code
_entity_poly.pdbx_strand_id
1 'polypeptide(L)'
;YPSLLPQTTTGPSETPPAEPTAPFFDPEIFRSYLLALLPPVIGAWPSDLERIFDADFEERVSRFSGEGGNVLYVVKAKDEVEGDSEQTFLYQLTQHLTYHPSHPSHVLTLALIKPLSIPQLC
;
A
#
# COMPACT_ATOMS: atom_id res chain seq x y z
N TYR A 1 -32.86 -54.38 -26.05
CA TYR A 1 -33.81 -53.41 -25.48
C TYR A 1 -35.01 -54.19 -24.94
N PRO A 2 -35.67 -53.83 -23.80
CA PRO A 2 -35.60 -52.62 -22.95
C PRO A 2 -34.95 -52.89 -21.56
N SER A 3 -34.29 -52.00 -20.80
CA SER A 3 -34.53 -50.64 -20.25
C SER A 3 -35.58 -50.55 -19.13
N LEU A 4 -35.15 -50.19 -17.90
CA LEU A 4 -35.85 -49.31 -16.94
C LEU A 4 -34.89 -48.88 -15.79
N LEU A 5 -34.72 -47.56 -15.64
CA LEU A 5 -33.99 -46.84 -14.57
C LEU A 5 -34.85 -46.75 -13.28
N PRO A 6 -34.24 -46.36 -12.15
CA PRO A 6 -34.84 -45.31 -11.33
C PRO A 6 -33.98 -44.04 -11.34
N GLN A 7 -34.61 -42.93 -11.73
CA GLN A 7 -34.09 -41.58 -11.50
C GLN A 7 -34.47 -41.11 -10.09
N THR A 8 -33.51 -40.52 -9.39
CA THR A 8 -33.73 -39.58 -8.28
C THR A 8 -32.90 -38.34 -8.63
N THR A 9 -33.50 -37.37 -9.29
CA THR A 9 -34.01 -36.11 -8.72
C THR A 9 -32.92 -35.21 -8.12
N THR A 10 -32.56 -34.19 -8.90
CA THR A 10 -32.22 -32.81 -8.55
C THR A 10 -31.79 -32.52 -7.11
N GLY A 11 -30.51 -32.18 -6.94
CA GLY A 11 -30.03 -31.22 -5.95
C GLY A 11 -29.14 -30.21 -6.68
N PRO A 12 -29.36 -28.88 -6.54
CA PRO A 12 -28.47 -27.90 -7.14
C PRO A 12 -27.08 -28.10 -6.56
N SER A 13 -26.06 -28.08 -7.43
CA SER A 13 -24.66 -27.98 -7.01
C SER A 13 -24.55 -26.79 -6.07
N GLU A 14 -24.40 -27.07 -4.78
CA GLU A 14 -24.16 -26.09 -3.74
C GLU A 14 -22.84 -25.42 -4.10
N THR A 15 -22.95 -24.28 -4.77
CA THR A 15 -21.80 -23.43 -5.06
C THR A 15 -21.38 -22.92 -3.69
N PRO A 16 -20.13 -23.15 -3.23
CA PRO A 16 -19.71 -22.63 -1.95
C PRO A 16 -20.02 -21.13 -1.91
N PRO A 17 -20.54 -20.60 -0.79
CA PRO A 17 -20.80 -19.17 -0.65
C PRO A 17 -19.55 -18.43 -1.12
N ALA A 18 -19.69 -17.60 -2.15
CA ALA A 18 -18.60 -16.74 -2.58
C ALA A 18 -18.23 -15.89 -1.36
N GLU A 19 -17.13 -16.26 -0.69
CA GLU A 19 -16.56 -15.44 0.37
C GLU A 19 -16.46 -14.02 -0.17
N PRO A 20 -16.87 -13.00 0.60
CA PRO A 20 -16.73 -11.62 0.18
C PRO A 20 -15.26 -11.43 -0.16
N THR A 21 -14.97 -11.31 -1.46
CA THR A 21 -13.62 -11.08 -1.97
C THR A 21 -13.18 -9.79 -1.31
N ALA A 22 -12.31 -9.90 -0.31
CA ALA A 22 -11.73 -8.74 0.33
C ALA A 22 -11.18 -7.84 -0.79
N PRO A 23 -11.47 -6.53 -0.78
CA PRO A 23 -11.07 -5.66 -1.86
C PRO A 23 -9.56 -5.82 -2.08
N PHE A 24 -9.21 -6.38 -3.24
CA PHE A 24 -7.83 -6.63 -3.62
C PHE A 24 -7.13 -5.28 -3.77
N PHE A 25 -6.11 -5.05 -2.94
CA PHE A 25 -5.33 -3.83 -3.00
C PHE A 25 -4.08 -4.08 -3.82
N ASP A 26 -4.06 -3.52 -5.03
CA ASP A 26 -2.97 -3.71 -5.97
C ASP A 26 -1.80 -2.76 -5.64
N PRO A 27 -0.60 -3.28 -5.33
CA PRO A 27 0.56 -2.47 -5.06
C PRO A 27 1.02 -1.63 -6.27
N GLU A 28 0.80 -2.08 -7.51
CA GLU A 28 1.17 -1.31 -8.71
C GLU A 28 0.29 -0.06 -8.88
N ILE A 29 -1.01 -0.18 -8.59
CA ILE A 29 -1.94 0.96 -8.59
C ILE A 29 -1.51 1.96 -7.50
N PHE A 30 -1.17 1.47 -6.31
CA PHE A 30 -0.74 2.34 -5.22
C PHE A 30 0.60 3.02 -5.49
N ARG A 31 1.54 2.33 -6.14
CA ARG A 31 2.80 2.92 -6.63
C ARG A 31 2.54 4.05 -7.61
N SER A 32 1.67 3.82 -8.60
CA SER A 32 1.29 4.84 -9.58
C SER A 32 0.63 6.05 -8.92
N TYR A 33 -0.22 5.80 -7.92
CA TYR A 33 -0.83 6.84 -7.11
C TYR A 33 0.20 7.67 -6.33
N LEU A 34 1.17 7.03 -5.68
CA LEU A 34 2.25 7.72 -4.96
C LEU A 34 3.14 8.54 -5.91
N LEU A 35 3.46 8.01 -7.10
CA LEU A 35 4.22 8.75 -8.10
C LEU A 35 3.48 10.00 -8.62
N ALA A 36 2.14 9.99 -8.63
CA ALA A 36 1.35 11.17 -8.99
C ALA A 36 1.14 12.14 -7.81
N LEU A 37 1.04 11.63 -6.58
CA LEU A 37 0.73 12.42 -5.38
C LEU A 37 1.97 13.07 -4.76
N LEU A 38 3.09 12.35 -4.66
CA LEU A 38 4.26 12.82 -3.93
C LEU A 38 4.91 14.04 -4.60
N PRO A 39 5.10 14.10 -5.94
CA PRO A 39 5.69 15.28 -6.58
C PRO A 39 4.99 16.61 -6.26
N PRO A 40 3.65 16.76 -6.39
CA PRO A 40 2.97 18.01 -6.05
C PRO A 40 2.90 18.29 -4.54
N VAL A 41 2.99 17.27 -3.68
CA VAL A 41 2.84 17.45 -2.23
C VAL A 41 4.18 17.78 -1.54
N ILE A 42 5.29 17.14 -1.94
CA ILE A 42 6.60 17.29 -1.27
C ILE A 42 7.68 17.91 -2.16
N GLY A 43 7.35 18.23 -3.42
CA GLY A 43 8.30 18.74 -4.40
C GLY A 43 9.40 17.73 -4.73
N ALA A 44 9.05 16.45 -4.89
CA ALA A 44 9.98 15.39 -5.28
C ALA A 44 9.93 15.11 -6.77
N TRP A 45 11.06 14.71 -7.37
CA TRP A 45 11.08 14.23 -8.74
C TRP A 45 10.70 12.74 -8.78
N PRO A 46 9.97 12.27 -9.81
CA PRO A 46 9.59 10.87 -9.93
C PRO A 46 10.77 9.89 -9.85
N SER A 47 11.91 10.28 -10.42
CA SER A 47 13.15 9.49 -10.41
C SER A 47 13.75 9.34 -9.02
N ASP A 48 13.61 10.34 -8.14
CA ASP A 48 14.08 10.22 -6.75
C ASP A 48 13.20 9.28 -5.92
N LEU A 49 11.93 9.19 -6.28
CA LEU A 49 10.95 8.34 -5.61
C LEU A 49 11.12 6.86 -5.95
N GLU A 50 11.83 6.50 -7.03
CA GLU A 50 12.08 5.10 -7.38
C GLU A 50 12.67 4.30 -6.21
N ARG A 51 13.47 4.97 -5.39
CA ARG A 51 14.15 4.38 -4.23
C ARG A 51 13.21 3.99 -3.09
N ILE A 52 11.98 4.52 -3.04
CA ILE A 52 10.97 4.15 -2.02
C ILE A 52 10.20 2.88 -2.40
N PHE A 53 10.25 2.48 -3.68
CA PHE A 53 9.60 1.29 -4.20
C PHE A 53 10.60 0.13 -4.23
N ASP A 54 11.14 -0.19 -3.05
CA ASP A 54 12.06 -1.31 -2.81
C ASP A 54 11.33 -2.66 -2.80
N ALA A 55 12.07 -3.77 -2.67
CA ALA A 55 11.50 -5.12 -2.67
C ALA A 55 10.47 -5.34 -1.53
N ASP A 56 10.61 -4.60 -0.42
CA ASP A 56 9.71 -4.66 0.73
C ASP A 56 8.44 -3.80 0.54
N PHE A 57 8.37 -2.97 -0.51
CA PHE A 57 7.25 -2.08 -0.78
C PHE A 57 5.92 -2.85 -0.81
N GLU A 58 5.88 -3.95 -1.56
CA GLU A 58 4.67 -4.77 -1.71
C GLU A 58 4.23 -5.37 -0.38
N GLU A 59 5.18 -5.81 0.46
CA GLU A 59 4.88 -6.31 1.80
C GLU A 59 4.26 -5.22 2.69
N ARG A 60 4.84 -4.01 2.69
CA ARG A 60 4.35 -2.86 3.47
C ARG A 60 2.96 -2.43 3.00
N VAL A 61 2.73 -2.44 1.68
CA VAL A 61 1.44 -2.10 1.07
C VAL A 61 0.39 -3.18 1.37
N SER A 62 0.76 -4.45 1.26
CA SER A 62 -0.11 -5.57 1.61
C SER A 62 -0.57 -5.48 3.07
N ARG A 63 0.35 -5.22 4.01
CA ARG A 63 0.01 -4.96 5.41
C ARG A 63 -0.83 -3.70 5.63
N PHE A 64 -0.59 -2.63 4.85
CA PHE A 64 -1.42 -1.41 4.91
C PHE A 64 -2.85 -1.66 4.44
N SER A 65 -3.03 -2.54 3.46
CA SER A 65 -4.36 -2.90 2.95
C SER A 65 -5.11 -3.90 3.85
N GLY A 66 -4.38 -4.84 4.46
CA GLY A 66 -4.90 -5.94 5.27
C GLY A 66 -5.10 -5.61 6.75
N GLU A 67 -4.73 -6.56 7.63
CA GLU A 67 -5.04 -6.53 9.05
C GLU A 67 -4.00 -5.71 9.84
N GLY A 68 -4.38 -4.49 10.27
CA GLY A 68 -3.66 -3.73 11.29
C GLY A 68 -2.79 -2.54 10.82
N GLY A 69 -2.57 -2.37 9.52
CA GLY A 69 -1.78 -1.25 8.98
C GLY A 69 -2.63 -0.05 8.57
N ASN A 70 -3.11 0.76 9.51
CA ASN A 70 -3.98 1.91 9.16
C ASN A 70 -3.22 3.12 8.58
N VAL A 71 -1.89 3.12 8.68
CA VAL A 71 -1.06 4.26 8.34
C VAL A 71 0.23 3.83 7.66
N LEU A 72 0.66 4.62 6.68
CA LEU A 72 1.92 4.50 5.99
C LEU A 72 2.56 5.88 5.92
N TYR A 73 3.83 5.98 6.27
CA TYR A 73 4.55 7.25 6.33
C TYR A 73 5.57 7.34 5.20
N VAL A 74 5.60 8.50 4.55
CA VAL A 74 6.66 8.89 3.63
C VAL A 74 7.52 9.94 4.32
N VAL A 75 8.77 9.59 4.60
CA VAL A 75 9.74 10.48 5.24
C VAL A 75 10.66 11.05 4.17
N LYS A 76 10.79 12.37 4.12
CA LYS A 76 11.79 13.09 3.34
C LYS A 76 12.89 13.55 4.29
N ALA A 77 14.11 13.13 4.01
CA ALA A 77 15.31 13.54 4.70
C ALA A 77 16.30 14.20 3.73
N LYS A 78 17.04 15.20 4.17
CA LYS A 78 18.12 15.83 3.43
C LYS A 78 19.38 14.99 3.57
N ASP A 79 19.92 14.54 2.44
CA ASP A 79 21.21 13.85 2.46
C ASP A 79 22.30 14.88 2.80
N GLU A 80 23.06 14.64 3.86
CA GLU A 80 24.20 15.48 4.24
C GLU A 80 25.43 15.03 3.45
N VAL A 81 25.41 15.30 2.14
CA VAL A 81 26.62 15.14 1.33
C VAL A 81 27.48 16.38 1.57
N GLU A 82 28.65 16.22 2.20
CA GLU A 82 29.63 17.29 2.38
C GLU A 82 30.13 17.78 1.01
N GLY A 83 29.52 18.82 0.47
CA GLY A 83 29.94 19.43 -0.78
C GLY A 83 28.87 20.37 -1.32
N ASP A 84 29.29 21.46 -1.97
CA ASP A 84 28.47 22.55 -2.55
C ASP A 84 27.61 22.11 -3.76
N SER A 85 27.17 20.86 -3.76
CA SER A 85 26.39 20.24 -4.82
C SER A 85 24.93 20.13 -4.39
N GLU A 86 24.06 20.16 -5.40
CA GLU A 86 22.60 20.17 -5.36
C GLU A 86 22.00 19.39 -4.17
N GLN A 87 21.05 20.00 -3.45
CA GLN A 87 20.45 19.41 -2.25
C GLN A 87 19.80 18.05 -2.58
N THR A 88 20.50 16.96 -2.27
CA THR A 88 19.98 15.59 -2.43
C THR A 88 19.00 15.27 -1.30
N PHE A 89 17.85 14.69 -1.64
CA PHE A 89 16.86 14.25 -0.66
C PHE A 89 16.70 12.73 -0.71
N LEU A 90 16.65 12.11 0.46
CA LEU A 90 16.33 10.72 0.66
C LEU A 90 14.86 10.59 1.02
N TYR A 91 14.19 9.64 0.39
CA TYR A 91 12.79 9.32 0.65
C TYR A 91 12.70 7.90 1.21
N GLN A 92 11.91 7.72 2.25
CA GLN A 92 11.71 6.42 2.88
C GLN A 92 10.23 6.16 3.16
N LEU A 93 9.79 4.94 2.88
CA LEU A 93 8.45 4.46 3.20
C LEU A 93 8.49 3.56 4.43
N THR A 94 7.74 3.91 5.48
CA THR A 94 7.71 3.15 6.74
C THR A 94 6.32 3.07 7.32
N GLN A 95 6.01 1.96 8.02
CA GLN A 95 4.76 1.79 8.77
C GLN A 95 4.86 2.34 10.19
N HIS A 96 6.07 2.54 10.70
CA HIS A 96 6.35 3.06 12.03
C HIS A 96 7.13 4.36 11.94
N LEU A 97 6.59 5.41 12.55
CA LEU A 97 7.27 6.70 12.65
C LEU A 97 8.14 6.73 13.90
N THR A 98 9.45 6.63 13.71
CA THR A 98 10.42 6.87 14.78
C THR A 98 10.95 8.28 14.62
N TYR A 99 10.57 9.19 15.52
CA TYR A 99 11.13 10.53 15.54
C TYR A 99 12.58 10.47 16.04
N HIS A 100 13.54 10.78 15.19
CA HIS A 100 14.95 10.95 15.55
C HIS A 100 15.30 12.44 15.59
N PRO A 101 15.09 13.14 16.73
CA PRO A 101 15.39 14.57 16.87
C PRO A 101 16.87 14.91 16.71
N SER A 102 17.74 13.91 16.81
CA SER A 102 19.19 14.04 16.71
C SER A 102 19.73 13.95 15.27
N HIS A 103 18.88 13.68 14.27
CA HIS A 103 19.31 13.64 12.87
C HIS A 103 18.97 14.98 12.17
N PRO A 104 19.95 15.84 11.85
CA PRO A 104 19.73 17.15 11.21
C PRO A 104 19.09 17.07 9.82
N SER A 105 19.04 15.88 9.24
CA SER A 105 18.45 15.61 7.93
C SER A 105 16.94 15.53 7.89
N HIS A 106 16.18 15.45 8.99
CA HIS A 106 14.72 15.27 8.86
C HIS A 106 14.06 16.55 8.32
N VAL A 107 13.35 16.45 7.18
CA VAL A 107 12.72 17.61 6.51
C VAL A 107 11.20 17.57 6.65
N LEU A 108 10.58 16.45 6.32
CA LEU A 108 9.13 16.32 6.25
C LEU A 108 8.71 14.85 6.46
N THR A 109 7.56 14.66 7.09
CA THR A 109 6.85 13.37 7.05
C THR A 109 5.44 13.59 6.51
N LEU A 110 5.04 12.81 5.51
CA LEU A 110 3.65 12.63 5.12
C LEU A 110 3.08 11.36 5.72
N ALA A 111 1.85 11.41 6.22
CA ALA A 111 1.09 10.25 6.66
C ALA A 111 -0.04 9.95 5.66
N LEU A 112 -0.01 8.77 5.08
CA LEU A 112 -1.13 8.19 4.33
C LEU A 112 -1.96 7.37 5.30
N ILE A 113 -3.18 7.82 5.55
CA ILE A 113 -4.10 7.17 6.49
C ILE A 113 -5.20 6.52 5.68
N LYS A 114 -5.43 5.23 5.90
CA LYS A 114 -6.58 4.54 5.34
C LYS A 114 -7.85 5.12 5.99
N PRO A 115 -8.74 5.80 5.24
CA PRO A 115 -10.00 6.26 5.82
C PRO A 115 -10.79 5.06 6.31
N LEU A 116 -11.41 5.21 7.47
CA LEU A 116 -12.15 4.16 8.18
C LEU A 116 -12.98 3.32 7.21
N SER A 117 -12.66 2.02 7.11
CA SER A 117 -13.55 1.07 6.47
C SER A 117 -14.76 0.94 7.38
N ILE A 118 -15.78 1.78 7.20
CA ILE A 118 -17.06 1.64 7.88
C ILE A 118 -17.60 0.29 7.40
N PRO A 119 -17.65 -0.76 8.25
CA PRO A 119 -18.42 -1.94 7.88
C PRO A 119 -19.85 -1.41 7.72
N GLN A 120 -20.44 -1.61 6.53
CA GLN A 120 -21.80 -1.21 6.22
C GLN A 120 -22.71 -1.61 7.39
N LEU A 121 -23.12 -0.63 8.21
CA LEU A 121 -24.17 -0.83 9.18
C LEU A 121 -25.47 -0.82 8.38
N CYS A 122 -26.13 -1.99 8.40
CA CYS A 122 -27.51 -2.29 8.02
C CYS A 122 -27.76 -2.58 6.53
#